data_AF-A0A1F9I2C7-F1
#
_entry.id   AF-A0A1F9I2C7-F1
#
_cell.length_a   1.000
_cell.length_b   1.000
_cell.length_c   1.000
_cell.angle_alpha   90.00
_cell.angle_beta   90.00
_cell.angle_gamma   90.00
#
_symmetry.space_group_name_H-M   'P 1'
#
loop_
_entity.id
_entity.type
_entity.pdbx_description
1 polymer ?
#
loop_
_entity_poly.entity_id
_entity_poly.type
_entity_poly.pdbx_seq_one_letter_code
_entity_poly.pdbx_strand_id
1 'polypeptide(L)'
;MEASYEHVGDYTALFRRRERIDGEWRPEEITILKFQRPFKVYMRWLSGPSDGREAIYVEGANKNKVVIHEPRGLSRFFTFLLDPGGWRILEDSRFPFTEIGIGRLIERIGRDARRAWAKKELRLMDRGRTKVMGREVREIEGVLPREQKAGYGSYRMVVGIDEEHGLPIQASIYDWDNVIIGEYSYRDLQLNPGLREADFDPSNPGYQFARWHISLADGE
;
A
#
# COMPACT_ATOMS: atom_id res chain seq x y z
N MET A 1 12.09 5.30 -11.29
CA MET A 1 11.37 5.04 -10.02
C MET A 1 11.78 6.01 -8.94
N GLU A 2 12.91 5.86 -8.22
CA GLU A 2 13.27 6.78 -7.11
C GLU A 2 13.35 8.26 -7.55
N ALA A 3 14.16 8.58 -8.57
CA ALA A 3 14.25 9.94 -9.12
C ALA A 3 12.91 10.49 -9.64
N SER A 4 12.06 9.63 -10.22
CA SER A 4 10.71 10.03 -10.64
C SER A 4 9.84 10.41 -9.44
N TYR A 5 9.95 9.66 -8.35
CA TYR A 5 9.14 9.83 -7.14
C TYR A 5 9.59 11.01 -6.25
N GLU A 6 10.82 11.50 -6.41
CA GLU A 6 11.30 12.72 -5.72
C GLU A 6 10.46 13.96 -6.06
N HIS A 7 9.87 14.00 -7.25
CA HIS A 7 9.03 15.08 -7.73
C HIS A 7 7.55 14.93 -7.34
N VAL A 8 7.21 13.91 -6.55
CA VAL A 8 5.85 13.62 -6.09
C VAL A 8 5.70 14.08 -4.65
N GLY A 9 5.01 15.21 -4.47
CA GLY A 9 4.62 15.76 -3.17
C GLY A 9 3.32 15.16 -2.64
N ASP A 10 2.36 14.92 -3.54
CA ASP A 10 1.09 14.26 -3.23
C ASP A 10 0.55 13.50 -4.44
N TYR A 11 -0.38 12.57 -4.22
CA TYR A 11 -1.10 11.91 -5.30
C TYR A 11 -2.44 11.32 -4.82
N THR A 12 -3.33 11.06 -5.78
CA THR A 12 -4.50 10.22 -5.58
C THR A 12 -4.50 9.04 -6.54
N ALA A 13 -5.05 7.90 -6.11
CA ALA A 13 -5.24 6.73 -6.96
C ALA A 13 -6.43 5.89 -6.51
N LEU A 14 -7.00 5.10 -7.42
CA LEU A 14 -7.76 3.91 -7.06
C LEU A 14 -6.80 2.76 -6.84
N PHE A 15 -6.53 2.46 -5.58
CA PHE A 15 -5.65 1.38 -5.17
C PHE A 15 -6.43 0.06 -5.06
N ARG A 16 -6.08 -0.88 -5.93
CA ARG A 16 -6.60 -2.26 -5.91
C ARG A 16 -5.58 -3.16 -5.24
N ARG A 17 -6.05 -3.98 -4.32
CA ARG A 17 -5.25 -4.89 -3.49
C ARG A 17 -5.89 -6.26 -3.43
N ARG A 18 -5.09 -7.30 -3.64
CA ARG A 18 -5.50 -8.68 -3.42
C ARG A 18 -4.32 -9.45 -2.84
N GLU A 19 -4.52 -10.07 -1.69
CA GLU A 19 -3.44 -10.71 -0.95
C GLU A 19 -3.79 -12.15 -0.59
N ARG A 20 -2.77 -13.00 -0.55
CA ARG A 20 -2.86 -14.36 -0.05
C ARG A 20 -2.23 -14.40 1.34
N ILE A 21 -3.03 -14.73 2.35
CA ILE A 21 -2.64 -14.82 3.76
C ILE A 21 -2.97 -16.23 4.23
N ASP A 22 -2.01 -16.90 4.86
CA ASP A 22 -2.12 -18.29 5.31
C ASP A 22 -2.61 -19.28 4.24
N GLY A 23 -2.14 -19.08 3.01
CA GLY A 23 -2.48 -19.94 1.88
C GLY A 23 -3.86 -19.65 1.27
N GLU A 24 -4.61 -18.67 1.75
CA GLU A 24 -5.94 -18.32 1.24
C GLU A 24 -5.99 -16.91 0.67
N TRP A 25 -6.72 -16.76 -0.44
CA TRP A 25 -6.97 -15.43 -1.01
C TRP A 25 -7.96 -14.68 -0.12
N ARG A 26 -7.54 -13.51 0.36
CA ARG A 26 -8.49 -12.52 0.86
C ARG A 26 -9.29 -11.93 -0.32
N PRO A 27 -10.54 -11.50 -0.08
CA PRO A 27 -11.31 -10.81 -1.10
C PRO A 27 -10.56 -9.59 -1.63
N GLU A 28 -10.78 -9.28 -2.90
CA GLU A 28 -10.21 -8.08 -3.50
C GLU A 28 -10.81 -6.82 -2.89
N GLU A 29 -9.95 -5.84 -2.61
CA GLU A 29 -10.34 -4.53 -2.14
C GLU A 29 -9.96 -3.46 -3.17
N ILE A 30 -10.86 -2.50 -3.37
CA ILE A 30 -10.63 -1.29 -4.14
C ILE A 30 -10.80 -0.12 -3.20
N THR A 31 -9.81 0.76 -3.16
CA THR A 31 -9.74 1.88 -2.22
C THR A 31 -9.42 3.17 -2.95
N ILE A 32 -10.07 4.27 -2.56
CA ILE A 32 -9.53 5.61 -2.86
C ILE A 32 -8.33 5.78 -1.95
N LEU A 33 -7.17 6.05 -2.52
CA LEU A 33 -5.95 6.36 -1.81
C LEU A 33 -5.58 7.82 -2.08
N LYS A 34 -5.41 8.58 -1.00
CA LYS A 34 -4.78 9.91 -1.01
C LYS A 34 -3.47 9.79 -0.24
N PHE A 35 -2.39 10.31 -0.83
CA PHE A 35 -1.08 10.34 -0.20
C PHE A 35 -0.49 11.74 -0.30
N GLN A 36 0.18 12.21 0.75
CA GLN A 36 0.94 13.45 0.75
C GLN A 36 2.23 13.29 1.57
N ARG A 37 3.28 14.05 1.22
CA ARG A 37 4.50 14.22 2.02
C ARG A 37 4.39 15.43 2.97
N PRO A 38 4.96 15.37 4.20
CA PRO A 38 5.52 14.18 4.86
C PRO A 38 4.43 13.12 5.09
N PHE A 39 4.80 11.87 5.39
CA PHE A 39 3.95 10.67 5.21
C PHE A 39 2.54 10.81 5.82
N LYS A 40 1.57 11.10 4.95
CA LYS A 40 0.14 11.16 5.23
C LYS A 40 -0.62 10.29 4.25
N VAL A 41 -1.56 9.53 4.77
CA VAL A 41 -2.38 8.59 4.00
C VAL A 41 -3.82 8.75 4.44
N TYR A 42 -4.72 8.90 3.47
CA TYR A 42 -6.14 8.66 3.65
C TYR A 42 -6.58 7.55 2.71
N MET A 43 -7.40 6.64 3.22
CA MET A 43 -8.00 5.57 2.45
C MET A 43 -9.49 5.48 2.70
N ARG A 44 -10.25 5.23 1.63
CA ARG A 44 -11.66 4.84 1.71
C ARG A 44 -11.92 3.60 0.87
N TRP A 45 -12.45 2.56 1.49
CA TRP A 45 -12.80 1.32 0.80
C TRP A 45 -14.09 1.49 0.02
N LEU A 46 -14.05 1.14 -1.26
CA LEU A 46 -15.18 1.20 -2.21
C LEU A 46 -15.80 -0.17 -2.47
N SER A 47 -15.06 -1.24 -2.18
CA SER A 47 -15.49 -2.61 -2.36
C SER A 47 -14.66 -3.56 -1.49
N GLY A 48 -15.21 -4.74 -1.24
CA GLY A 48 -14.60 -5.77 -0.40
C GLY A 48 -15.24 -5.84 0.99
N PRO A 49 -14.64 -6.62 1.92
CA PRO A 49 -15.19 -6.83 3.26
C PRO A 49 -15.31 -5.53 4.06
N SER A 50 -14.35 -4.63 3.84
CA SER A 50 -14.23 -3.33 4.50
C SER A 50 -14.97 -2.20 3.77
N ASP A 51 -15.87 -2.49 2.84
CA ASP A 51 -16.59 -1.47 2.05
C ASP A 51 -17.22 -0.37 2.94
N GLY A 52 -16.85 0.88 2.67
CA GLY A 52 -17.22 2.08 3.41
C GLY A 52 -16.29 2.47 4.56
N ARG A 53 -15.31 1.63 4.93
CA ARG A 53 -14.28 1.96 5.93
C ARG A 53 -13.49 3.19 5.47
N GLU A 54 -13.13 4.04 6.42
CA GLU A 54 -12.20 5.14 6.21
C GLU A 54 -11.04 5.04 7.19
N ALA A 55 -9.83 5.34 6.73
CA ALA A 55 -8.63 5.32 7.54
C ALA A 55 -7.75 6.53 7.23
N ILE A 56 -7.25 7.20 8.27
CA ILE A 56 -6.28 8.28 8.19
C ILE A 56 -5.04 7.89 9.00
N TYR A 57 -3.88 8.08 8.39
CA TYR A 57 -2.60 8.03 9.10
C TYR A 57 -1.78 9.27 8.76
N VAL A 58 -1.27 9.93 9.78
CA VAL A 58 -0.38 11.07 9.67
C VAL A 58 0.81 10.80 10.57
N GLU A 59 1.98 10.59 9.97
CA GLU A 59 3.21 10.33 10.72
C GLU A 59 3.51 11.49 11.69
N GLY A 60 3.77 11.17 12.95
CA GLY A 60 3.98 12.13 14.04
C GLY A 60 2.70 12.67 14.70
N ALA A 61 1.51 12.44 14.13
CA ALA A 61 0.23 12.85 14.72
C ALA A 61 -0.53 11.66 15.33
N ASN A 62 -1.59 11.94 16.11
CA ASN A 62 -2.47 10.93 16.70
C ASN A 62 -1.72 9.81 17.45
N LYS A 63 -0.58 10.14 18.07
CA LYS A 63 0.33 9.17 18.74
C LYS A 63 0.83 8.07 17.79
N ASN A 64 1.03 8.39 16.51
CA ASN A 64 1.37 7.45 15.44
C ASN A 64 0.36 6.30 15.27
N LYS A 65 -0.91 6.54 15.59
CA LYS A 65 -2.00 5.58 15.40
C LYS A 65 -2.77 5.87 14.13
N VAL A 66 -3.34 4.83 13.53
CA VAL A 66 -4.29 4.95 12.42
C VAL A 66 -5.65 5.30 13.01
N VAL A 67 -6.26 6.37 12.49
CA VAL A 67 -7.61 6.79 12.83
C VAL A 67 -8.57 6.10 11.88
N ILE A 68 -9.46 5.25 12.38
CA ILE A 68 -10.31 4.38 11.58
C ILE A 68 -11.79 4.60 11.90
N HIS A 69 -12.60 4.67 10.86
CA HIS A 69 -14.05 4.61 10.93
C HIS A 69 -14.56 3.33 10.27
N GLU A 70 -15.48 2.65 10.94
CA GLU A 70 -16.16 1.47 10.41
C GLU A 70 -17.63 1.80 10.09
N PRO A 71 -18.13 1.47 8.89
CA PRO A 71 -19.44 1.96 8.43
C PRO A 71 -20.63 1.16 8.95
N ARG A 72 -20.39 -0.01 9.58
CA ARG A 72 -21.43 -1.00 9.93
C ARG A 72 -21.59 -1.17 11.44
N GLY A 73 -22.80 -1.56 11.83
CA GLY A 73 -23.13 -1.89 13.23
C GLY A 73 -22.98 -0.70 14.18
N LEU A 74 -22.72 -0.99 15.46
CA LEU A 74 -22.50 0.04 16.48
C LEU A 74 -21.18 0.79 16.30
N SER A 75 -20.21 0.19 15.60
CA SER A 75 -18.88 0.77 15.34
C SER A 75 -18.95 2.10 14.57
N ARG A 76 -20.01 2.32 13.78
CA ARG A 76 -20.23 3.57 13.03
C ARG A 76 -20.34 4.83 13.90
N PHE A 77 -20.65 4.68 15.19
CA PHE A 77 -20.75 5.80 16.12
C PHE A 77 -19.41 6.16 16.78
N PHE A 78 -18.34 5.43 16.45
CA PHE A 78 -17.02 5.56 17.04
C PHE A 78 -15.93 5.74 15.98
N THR A 79 -14.86 6.40 16.41
CA THR A 79 -13.59 6.49 15.69
C THR A 79 -12.54 5.74 16.50
N PHE A 80 -11.84 4.81 15.87
CA PHE A 80 -10.85 3.95 16.51
C PHE A 80 -9.44 4.46 16.26
N LEU A 81 -8.59 4.42 17.28
CA LEU A 81 -7.15 4.61 17.14
C LEU A 81 -6.46 3.26 17.28
N LEU A 82 -5.89 2.76 16.18
CA LEU A 82 -5.23 1.44 16.11
C LEU A 82 -3.73 1.57 15.84
N ASP A 83 -2.95 0.59 16.30
CA ASP A 83 -1.55 0.50 15.92
C ASP A 83 -1.44 0.18 14.42
N PRO A 84 -0.62 0.92 13.63
CA PRO A 84 -0.48 0.65 12.21
C PRO A 84 0.11 -0.72 11.88
N GLY A 85 0.84 -1.36 12.81
CA GLY A 85 1.35 -2.73 12.68
C GLY A 85 0.67 -3.72 13.62
N GLY A 86 -0.44 -3.33 14.25
CA GLY A 86 -1.19 -4.19 15.17
C GLY A 86 -1.91 -5.31 14.45
N TRP A 87 -2.26 -6.37 15.18
CA TRP A 87 -2.94 -7.55 14.63
C TRP A 87 -4.25 -7.19 13.91
N ARG A 88 -4.98 -6.17 14.37
CA ARG A 88 -6.23 -5.70 13.72
C ARG A 88 -6.02 -5.11 12.33
N ILE A 89 -4.81 -4.67 12.01
CA ILE A 89 -4.43 -4.23 10.67
C ILE A 89 -3.88 -5.42 9.87
N LEU A 90 -3.05 -6.25 10.50
CA LEU A 90 -2.33 -7.33 9.84
C LEU A 90 -3.15 -8.61 9.61
N GLU A 91 -4.29 -8.77 10.29
CA GLU A 91 -5.19 -9.93 10.08
C GLU A 91 -5.67 -10.02 8.62
N ASP A 92 -5.90 -8.87 8.00
CA ASP A 92 -6.33 -8.73 6.59
C ASP A 92 -5.28 -8.01 5.73
N SER A 93 -4.03 -7.91 6.19
CA SER A 93 -2.93 -7.33 5.41
C SER A 93 -1.56 -7.93 5.70
N ARG A 94 -0.79 -8.17 4.63
CA ARG A 94 0.62 -8.55 4.71
C ARG A 94 1.53 -7.42 5.18
N PHE A 95 1.06 -6.18 5.19
CA PHE A 95 1.89 -5.00 5.46
C PHE A 95 1.22 -4.06 6.46
N PRO A 96 1.99 -3.42 7.34
CA PRO A 96 1.45 -2.41 8.24
C PRO A 96 0.93 -1.21 7.43
N PHE A 97 0.04 -0.42 8.03
CA PHE A 97 -0.52 0.76 7.38
C PHE A 97 0.56 1.80 6.98
N THR A 98 1.70 1.80 7.69
CA THR A 98 2.86 2.65 7.37
C THR A 98 3.60 2.26 6.10
N GLU A 99 3.28 1.11 5.49
CA GLU A 99 3.85 0.64 4.22
C GLU A 99 2.96 0.90 3.01
N ILE A 100 1.85 1.62 3.18
CA ILE A 100 0.95 1.96 2.08
C ILE A 100 1.55 3.02 1.17
N GLY A 101 1.40 2.82 -0.13
CA GLY A 101 1.68 3.82 -1.17
C GLY A 101 2.89 3.52 -2.05
N ILE A 102 2.98 4.25 -3.17
CA ILE A 102 3.98 4.06 -4.22
C ILE A 102 5.39 4.26 -3.66
N GLY A 103 5.59 5.23 -2.77
CA GLY A 103 6.90 5.48 -2.14
C GLY A 103 7.41 4.29 -1.34
N ARG A 104 6.57 3.71 -0.50
CA ARG A 104 6.92 2.54 0.32
C ARG A 104 7.20 1.31 -0.54
N LEU A 105 6.44 1.14 -1.63
CA LEU A 105 6.73 0.11 -2.63
C LEU A 105 8.11 0.32 -3.27
N ILE A 106 8.45 1.54 -3.69
CA ILE A 106 9.77 1.87 -4.26
C ILE A 106 10.88 1.61 -3.25
N GLU A 107 10.72 2.06 -1.99
CA GLU A 107 11.69 1.87 -0.92
C GLU A 107 11.96 0.37 -0.68
N ARG A 108 10.91 -0.46 -0.65
CA ARG A 108 11.00 -1.91 -0.48
C ARG A 108 11.73 -2.57 -1.64
N ILE A 109 11.34 -2.27 -2.88
CA ILE A 109 12.00 -2.79 -4.08
C ILE A 109 13.48 -2.38 -4.09
N GLY A 110 13.78 -1.10 -3.87
CA GLY A 110 15.14 -0.56 -3.92
C GLY A 110 16.03 -1.16 -2.82
N ARG A 111 15.50 -1.35 -1.61
CA ARG A 111 16.21 -1.99 -0.49
C ARG A 111 16.64 -3.41 -0.84
N ASP A 112 15.70 -4.25 -1.28
CA ASP A 112 15.98 -5.65 -1.59
C ASP A 112 16.89 -5.77 -2.83
N ALA A 113 16.64 -4.97 -3.87
CA ALA A 113 17.46 -4.95 -5.08
C ALA A 113 18.91 -4.52 -4.80
N ARG A 114 19.14 -3.44 -4.04
CA ARG A 114 20.50 -3.00 -3.68
C ARG A 114 21.25 -4.06 -2.88
N ARG A 115 20.59 -4.67 -1.89
CA ARG A 115 21.16 -5.74 -1.07
C ARG A 115 21.54 -6.96 -1.92
N ALA A 116 20.65 -7.42 -2.79
CA ALA A 116 20.89 -8.57 -3.65
C ALA A 116 21.92 -8.29 -4.74
N TRP A 117 21.96 -7.07 -5.28
CA TRP A 117 22.99 -6.63 -6.22
C TRP A 117 24.39 -6.68 -5.59
N ALA A 118 24.55 -6.15 -4.38
CA ALA A 118 25.83 -6.17 -3.67
C ALA A 118 26.37 -7.59 -3.43
N LYS A 119 25.47 -8.57 -3.30
CA LYS A 119 25.78 -9.99 -3.14
C LYS A 119 25.88 -10.77 -4.45
N LYS A 120 25.60 -10.14 -5.61
CA LYS A 120 25.49 -10.80 -6.92
C LYS A 120 24.41 -11.89 -6.98
N GLU A 121 23.33 -11.69 -6.22
CA GLU A 121 22.20 -12.61 -6.08
C GLU A 121 20.98 -12.19 -6.90
N LEU A 122 20.96 -10.95 -7.41
CA LEU A 122 19.83 -10.39 -8.14
C LEU A 122 19.86 -10.76 -9.63
N ARG A 123 18.78 -11.37 -10.12
CA ARG A 123 18.51 -11.47 -11.56
C ARG A 123 17.37 -10.55 -11.94
N LEU A 124 17.67 -9.55 -12.77
CA LEU A 124 16.67 -8.66 -13.38
C LEU A 124 16.39 -9.11 -14.81
N MET A 125 15.12 -9.13 -15.17
CA MET A 125 14.65 -9.43 -16.53
C MET A 125 13.69 -8.34 -16.96
N ASP A 126 13.96 -7.79 -18.12
CA ASP A 126 13.04 -6.86 -18.79
C ASP A 126 12.05 -7.68 -19.62
N ARG A 127 10.77 -7.64 -19.23
CA ARG A 127 9.71 -8.40 -19.91
C ARG A 127 9.08 -7.63 -21.06
N GLY A 128 9.59 -6.44 -21.36
CA GLY A 128 9.12 -5.59 -22.44
C GLY A 128 7.97 -4.69 -22.04
N ARG A 129 7.33 -4.12 -23.06
CA ARG A 129 6.19 -3.22 -22.93
C ARG A 129 4.89 -4.01 -22.95
N THR A 130 3.95 -3.60 -22.11
CA THR A 130 2.59 -4.12 -22.09
C THR A 130 1.63 -3.02 -21.66
N LYS A 131 0.33 -3.33 -21.71
CA LYS A 131 -0.73 -2.42 -21.30
C LYS A 131 -1.45 -2.97 -20.08
N VAL A 132 -1.46 -2.19 -19.00
CA VAL A 132 -2.13 -2.54 -17.75
C VAL A 132 -3.15 -1.47 -17.44
N MET A 133 -4.42 -1.85 -17.36
CA MET A 133 -5.52 -0.95 -16.98
C MET A 133 -5.54 0.35 -17.82
N GLY A 134 -5.24 0.23 -19.12
CA GLY A 134 -5.22 1.38 -20.04
C GLY A 134 -3.90 2.16 -20.10
N ARG A 135 -2.92 1.85 -19.26
CA ARG A 135 -1.61 2.53 -19.18
C ARG A 135 -0.52 1.69 -19.83
N GLU A 136 0.37 2.34 -20.59
CA GLU A 136 1.55 1.69 -21.15
C GLU A 136 2.60 1.54 -20.04
N VAL A 137 3.04 0.31 -19.80
CA VAL A 137 4.02 0.00 -18.75
C VAL A 137 5.18 -0.81 -19.30
N ARG A 138 6.36 -0.62 -18.72
CA ARG A 138 7.51 -1.52 -18.87
C ARG A 138 7.50 -2.52 -17.71
N GLU A 139 7.39 -3.80 -18.00
CA GLU A 139 7.43 -4.85 -16.97
C GLU A 139 8.87 -5.24 -16.65
N ILE A 140 9.24 -5.13 -15.38
CA ILE A 140 10.53 -5.57 -14.85
C ILE A 140 10.30 -6.70 -13.85
N GLU A 141 10.98 -7.82 -14.04
CA GLU A 141 10.94 -8.95 -13.13
C GLU A 141 12.28 -9.08 -12.38
N GLY A 142 12.19 -9.05 -11.06
CA GLY A 142 13.30 -9.33 -10.16
C GLY A 142 13.17 -10.71 -9.54
N VAL A 143 14.23 -11.50 -9.62
CA VAL A 143 14.35 -12.82 -8.99
C VAL A 143 15.50 -12.78 -8.00
N LEU A 144 15.22 -13.21 -6.78
CA LEU A 144 16.12 -13.32 -5.64
C LEU A 144 16.39 -14.81 -5.31
N PRO A 145 17.29 -15.14 -4.39
CA PRO A 145 17.52 -16.53 -3.97
C PRO A 145 16.26 -17.22 -3.45
N ARG A 146 16.13 -18.53 -3.75
CA ARG A 146 14.98 -19.34 -3.31
C ARG A 146 15.05 -19.73 -1.83
N GLU A 147 16.17 -19.49 -1.18
CA GLU A 147 16.36 -19.82 0.22
C GLU A 147 15.84 -18.70 1.12
N GLN A 148 14.80 -18.96 1.92
CA GLN A 148 14.27 -18.01 2.92
C GLN A 148 15.35 -17.43 3.85
N LYS A 149 16.34 -18.25 4.21
CA LYS A 149 17.50 -17.84 5.02
C LYS A 149 18.35 -16.71 4.41
N ALA A 150 18.17 -16.40 3.12
CA ALA A 150 18.79 -15.23 2.49
C ALA A 150 18.25 -13.90 3.02
N GLY A 151 17.09 -13.93 3.70
CA GLY A 151 16.51 -12.83 4.47
C GLY A 151 15.80 -11.76 3.63
N TYR A 152 15.29 -12.11 2.45
CA TYR A 152 14.47 -11.24 1.59
C TYR A 152 12.98 -11.38 1.93
N GLY A 153 12.16 -10.40 1.55
CA GLY A 153 10.71 -10.45 1.79
C GLY A 153 9.93 -11.35 0.82
N SER A 154 10.54 -11.69 -0.32
CA SER A 154 9.95 -12.54 -1.36
C SER A 154 11.06 -13.16 -2.23
N TYR A 155 10.72 -14.21 -2.97
CA TYR A 155 11.63 -14.82 -3.97
C TYR A 155 11.60 -14.05 -5.29
N ARG A 156 10.42 -13.58 -5.70
CA ARG A 156 10.24 -12.99 -7.02
C ARG A 156 9.21 -11.89 -6.99
N MET A 157 9.44 -10.84 -7.78
CA MET A 157 8.51 -9.74 -7.95
C MET A 157 8.47 -9.31 -9.42
N VAL A 158 7.26 -9.08 -9.94
CA VAL A 158 7.04 -8.45 -11.24
C VAL A 158 6.46 -7.07 -10.99
N VAL A 159 7.05 -6.04 -11.57
CA VAL A 159 6.68 -4.64 -11.38
C VAL A 159 6.38 -4.02 -12.73
N GLY A 160 5.17 -3.47 -12.89
CA GLY A 160 4.78 -2.67 -14.03
C GLY A 160 5.10 -1.20 -13.77
N ILE A 161 6.09 -0.66 -14.49
CA ILE A 161 6.53 0.73 -14.39
C ILE A 161 5.83 1.55 -15.47
N ASP A 162 5.04 2.54 -15.08
CA ASP A 162 4.34 3.45 -15.99
C ASP A 162 5.33 4.19 -16.88
N GLU A 163 5.19 4.10 -18.21
CA GLU A 163 6.13 4.76 -19.13
C GLU A 163 5.99 6.29 -19.11
N GLU A 164 4.82 6.82 -18.71
CA GLU A 164 4.60 8.25 -18.61
C GLU A 164 5.31 8.86 -17.39
N HIS A 165 5.12 8.26 -16.21
CA HIS A 165 5.61 8.83 -14.95
C HIS A 165 6.89 8.19 -14.41
N GLY A 166 7.27 7.00 -14.91
CA GLY A 166 8.41 6.24 -14.37
C GLY A 166 8.19 5.69 -12.96
N LEU A 167 6.92 5.55 -12.54
CA LEU A 167 6.48 5.07 -11.24
C LEU A 167 5.93 3.63 -11.34
N PRO A 168 6.12 2.78 -10.31
CA PRO A 168 5.50 1.47 -10.28
C PRO A 168 3.99 1.60 -10.02
N ILE A 169 3.18 1.22 -10.99
CA ILE A 169 1.71 1.23 -10.88
C ILE A 169 1.10 -0.17 -10.77
N GLN A 170 1.93 -1.21 -10.87
CA GLN A 170 1.55 -2.59 -10.64
C GLN A 170 2.68 -3.36 -9.96
N ALA A 171 2.35 -4.23 -9.01
CA ALA A 171 3.30 -5.18 -8.42
C ALA A 171 2.61 -6.53 -8.16
N SER A 172 3.29 -7.61 -8.56
CA SER A 172 2.94 -8.99 -8.22
C SER A 172 4.09 -9.61 -7.44
N ILE A 173 3.79 -10.11 -6.24
CA ILE A 173 4.77 -10.66 -5.31
C ILE A 173 4.59 -12.17 -5.24
N TYR A 174 5.69 -12.91 -5.34
CA TYR A 174 5.72 -14.37 -5.26
C TYR A 174 6.58 -14.84 -4.09
N ASP A 175 6.07 -15.82 -3.34
CA ASP A 175 6.84 -16.50 -2.30
C ASP A 175 7.88 -17.47 -2.88
N TRP A 176 8.59 -18.16 -1.99
CA TRP A 176 9.67 -19.09 -2.33
C TRP A 176 9.21 -20.36 -3.05
N ASP A 177 7.93 -20.70 -2.96
CA ASP A 177 7.30 -21.76 -3.75
C ASP A 177 6.81 -21.26 -5.11
N ASN A 178 7.13 -20.00 -5.44
CA ASN A 178 6.73 -19.30 -6.65
C ASN A 178 5.22 -19.13 -6.77
N VAL A 179 4.52 -19.09 -5.63
CA VAL A 179 3.10 -18.84 -5.53
C VAL A 179 2.88 -17.34 -5.36
N ILE A 180 1.91 -16.79 -6.08
CA ILE A 180 1.56 -15.38 -5.94
C ILE A 180 0.90 -15.15 -4.57
N ILE A 181 1.42 -14.16 -3.84
CA ILE A 181 1.00 -13.83 -2.48
C ILE A 181 0.46 -12.41 -2.34
N GLY A 182 0.65 -11.56 -3.36
CA GLY A 182 0.13 -10.21 -3.36
C GLY A 182 0.09 -9.63 -4.77
N GLU A 183 -1.02 -8.94 -5.05
CA GLU A 183 -1.24 -8.17 -6.26
C GLU A 183 -1.70 -6.77 -5.87
N TYR A 184 -0.97 -5.77 -6.37
CA TYR A 184 -1.21 -4.36 -6.08
C TYR A 184 -1.25 -3.58 -7.38
N SER A 185 -2.18 -2.64 -7.50
CA SER A 185 -2.21 -1.73 -8.64
C SER A 185 -2.78 -0.36 -8.27
N TYR A 186 -2.22 0.68 -8.89
CA TYR A 186 -2.63 2.08 -8.73
C TYR A 186 -3.26 2.55 -10.03
N ARG A 187 -4.59 2.65 -10.06
CA ARG A 187 -5.35 3.14 -11.23
C ARG A 187 -5.70 4.61 -11.06
N ASP A 188 -5.97 5.29 -12.17
CA ASP A 188 -6.38 6.70 -12.20
C ASP A 188 -5.43 7.60 -11.38
N LEU A 189 -4.12 7.34 -11.53
CA LEU A 189 -3.07 8.04 -10.79
C LEU A 189 -3.03 9.51 -11.20
N GLN A 190 -3.26 10.40 -10.24
CA GLN A 190 -3.12 11.84 -10.41
C GLN A 190 -1.99 12.32 -9.49
N LEU A 191 -0.92 12.86 -10.07
CA LEU A 191 0.24 13.35 -9.33
C LEU A 191 0.09 14.85 -9.04
N ASN A 192 0.48 15.23 -7.82
CA ASN A 192 0.45 16.60 -7.31
C ASN A 192 -0.89 17.34 -7.54
N PRO A 193 -2.07 16.74 -7.29
CA PRO A 193 -3.35 17.44 -7.40
C PRO A 193 -3.53 18.58 -6.39
N GLY A 194 -2.64 18.74 -5.41
CA GLY A 194 -2.67 19.83 -4.44
C GLY A 194 -3.55 19.50 -3.24
N LEU A 195 -3.40 18.28 -2.70
CA LEU A 195 -4.06 17.86 -1.47
C LEU A 195 -3.74 18.81 -0.31
N ARG A 196 -4.69 18.97 0.61
CA ARG A 196 -4.59 19.90 1.74
C ARG A 196 -4.62 19.14 3.06
N GLU A 197 -4.26 19.82 4.15
CA GLU A 197 -4.35 19.24 5.50
C GLU A 197 -5.74 18.68 5.82
N ALA A 198 -6.81 19.34 5.33
CA ALA A 198 -8.17 18.87 5.48
C ALA A 198 -8.42 17.48 4.86
N ASP A 199 -7.66 17.07 3.84
CA ASP A 199 -7.78 15.72 3.26
C ASP A 199 -7.33 14.60 4.22
N PHE A 200 -6.58 14.96 5.27
CA PHE A 200 -6.03 14.06 6.28
C PHE A 200 -6.51 14.42 7.70
N ASP A 201 -7.61 15.15 7.79
CA ASP A 201 -8.24 15.53 9.05
C ASP A 201 -9.52 14.72 9.27
N PRO A 202 -9.65 13.94 10.37
CA PRO A 202 -10.88 13.24 10.71
C PRO A 202 -12.10 14.16 10.87
N SER A 203 -11.91 15.46 11.11
CA SER A 203 -13.02 16.43 11.20
C SER A 203 -13.53 16.92 9.84
N ASN A 204 -12.95 16.47 8.73
CA ASN A 204 -13.40 16.84 7.39
C ASN A 204 -14.88 16.44 7.19
N PRO A 205 -15.78 17.38 6.85
CA PRO A 205 -17.22 17.10 6.72
C PRO A 205 -17.56 16.16 5.55
N GLY A 206 -16.63 15.90 4.64
CA GLY A 206 -16.77 14.90 3.58
C GLY A 206 -16.53 13.45 4.03
N TYR A 207 -16.04 13.24 5.26
CA TYR A 207 -15.73 11.93 5.83
C TYR A 207 -16.75 11.56 6.92
N GLN A 208 -16.69 10.31 7.38
CA GLN A 208 -17.66 9.69 8.29
C GLN A 208 -17.10 9.46 9.71
N PHE A 209 -15.91 9.98 10.02
CA PHE A 209 -15.33 9.84 11.36
C PHE A 209 -16.25 10.44 12.43
N ALA A 210 -16.55 9.64 13.44
CA ALA A 210 -17.38 10.05 14.55
C ALA A 210 -16.60 10.88 15.56
N ARG A 211 -17.31 11.73 16.30
CA ARG A 211 -16.73 12.57 17.37
C ARG A 211 -16.20 11.75 18.55
N TRP A 212 -16.79 10.59 18.82
CA TRP A 212 -16.42 9.74 19.96
C TRP A 212 -15.23 8.85 19.58
N HIS A 213 -14.11 8.99 20.30
CA HIS A 213 -12.89 8.27 20.01
C HIS A 213 -12.66 7.14 21.01
N ILE A 214 -12.29 5.96 20.50
CA ILE A 214 -11.91 4.79 21.28
C ILE A 214 -10.48 4.40 20.90
N SER A 215 -9.58 4.35 21.89
CA SER A 215 -8.27 3.74 21.70
C SER A 215 -8.38 2.26 22.07
N LEU A 216 -8.11 1.37 21.13
CA LEU A 216 -8.04 -0.06 21.39
C LEU A 216 -6.59 -0.44 21.60
N ALA A 217 -6.28 -1.05 22.74
CA ALA A 217 -5.01 -1.71 22.92
C ALA A 217 -5.00 -2.98 22.06
N ASP A 218 -3.89 -3.20 21.37
CA ASP A 218 -3.57 -4.53 20.87
C ASP A 218 -3.08 -5.31 22.10
N GLY A 219 -3.84 -6.35 22.49
CA GLY A 219 -3.47 -7.20 23.62
C GLY A 219 -2.13 -7.89 23.34
N GLU A 220 -1.34 -8.06 24.38
CA GLU A 220 -0.13 -8.90 24.36
C GLU A 220 -0.46 -10.37 24.05
#